data_AF-Q07731-F1
#
_entry.id   AF-Q07731-F1
#
_cell.length_a   1.000
_cell.length_b   1.000
_cell.length_c   1.000
_cell.angle_alpha   90.00
_cell.angle_beta   90.00
_cell.angle_gamma   90.00
#
_symmetry.space_group_name_H-M   'P 1'
#
loop_
_entity.id
_entity.type
_entity.pdbx_description
1 polymer ?
#
loop_
_entity_poly.entity_id
_entity_poly.type
_entity_poly.pdbx_seq_one_letter_code
_entity_poly.pdbx_strand_id
1 'polypeptide(L)'
;MKLWDVVAVCLVLLHTASAFPLPAGKRLLEAPAEDHSLGHRRVPFALTSDSNMPEDYPDQFDDVMDFIQATIKRLKRSPDKQAAALPRRERNRQAAAASPENSRGKGRRGQRGKNRGCVLTAIHLNVTDLGLGYETKEELIFRYCSGSCEAAETMYDKILKNLSRSRRLTSDKVGQACCRPVAFDDDLSFLDDSLVYHILRKHSAKRCGCI
;
A
#
# COMPACT_ATOMS: atom_id res chain seq x y z
N MET A 1 -34.01 -11.91 22.21
CA MET A 1 -34.29 -10.82 21.26
C MET A 1 -34.55 -11.44 19.91
N LYS A 2 -35.73 -11.24 19.33
CA LYS A 2 -36.11 -11.89 18.06
C LYS A 2 -35.35 -11.19 16.93
N LEU A 3 -34.92 -11.94 15.90
CA LEU A 3 -34.15 -11.41 14.77
C LEU A 3 -34.80 -10.15 14.14
N TRP A 4 -36.12 -10.09 14.19
CA TRP A 4 -36.94 -8.97 13.73
C TRP A 4 -36.71 -7.65 14.48
N ASP A 5 -36.40 -7.68 15.79
CA ASP A 5 -36.10 -6.47 16.56
C ASP A 5 -34.82 -5.80 16.06
N VAL A 6 -33.80 -6.59 15.75
CA VAL A 6 -32.51 -6.08 15.24
C VAL A 6 -32.70 -5.46 13.86
N VAL A 7 -33.50 -6.08 13.00
CA VAL A 7 -33.81 -5.55 11.66
C VAL A 7 -34.58 -4.23 11.77
N ALA A 8 -35.56 -4.14 12.67
CA ALA A 8 -36.32 -2.90 12.89
C ALA A 8 -35.42 -1.76 13.37
N VAL A 9 -34.54 -2.01 14.35
CA VAL A 9 -33.58 -0.99 14.84
C VAL A 9 -32.62 -0.55 13.73
N CYS A 10 -32.10 -1.49 12.93
CA CYS A 10 -31.23 -1.15 11.80
C CYS A 10 -31.96 -0.27 10.75
N LEU A 11 -33.21 -0.59 10.40
CA LEU A 11 -33.99 0.20 9.45
C LEU A 11 -34.28 1.61 9.96
N VAL A 12 -34.58 1.76 11.25
CA VAL A 12 -34.78 3.08 11.87
C VAL A 12 -33.49 3.91 11.84
N LEU A 13 -32.34 3.31 12.15
CA LEU A 13 -31.03 4.00 12.10
C LEU A 13 -30.62 4.40 10.66
N LEU A 14 -30.92 3.56 9.67
CA LEU A 14 -30.66 3.87 8.26
C LEU A 14 -31.56 5.02 7.75
N HIS A 15 -32.82 5.06 8.19
CA HIS A 15 -33.72 6.16 7.86
C HIS A 15 -33.30 7.47 8.52
N THR A 16 -32.83 7.46 9.78
CA THR A 16 -32.33 8.69 10.41
C THR A 16 -31.04 9.18 9.76
N ALA A 17 -30.12 8.28 9.37
CA ALA A 17 -28.88 8.67 8.71
C ALA A 17 -29.09 9.27 7.30
N SER A 18 -30.14 8.87 6.58
CA SER A 18 -30.47 9.43 5.26
C SER A 18 -31.25 10.75 5.29
N ALA A 19 -31.79 11.13 6.46
CA ALA A 19 -32.53 12.38 6.63
C ALA A 19 -31.67 13.58 7.07
N PHE A 20 -30.36 13.40 7.28
CA PHE A 20 -29.46 14.52 7.59
C PHE A 20 -28.73 15.00 6.33
N PRO A 21 -29.03 16.21 5.81
CA PRO A 21 -28.27 16.78 4.72
C PRO A 21 -26.88 17.17 5.25
N LEU A 22 -25.84 16.61 4.64
CA LEU A 22 -24.46 17.02 4.89
C LEU A 22 -24.31 18.52 4.54
N PRO A 23 -23.75 19.35 5.42
CA PRO A 23 -23.59 20.78 5.15
C PRO A 23 -22.48 21.00 4.12
N ALA A 24 -22.85 21.61 2.99
CA ALA A 24 -21.95 22.11 1.97
C ALA A 24 -20.99 23.17 2.56
N GLY A 25 -19.73 23.08 2.14
CA GLY A 25 -18.64 23.94 2.61
C GLY A 25 -18.88 25.43 2.41
N LYS A 26 -18.53 26.22 3.42
CA LYS A 26 -18.40 27.67 3.34
C LYS A 26 -16.93 28.04 3.40
N ARG A 27 -16.48 28.76 2.36
CA ARG A 27 -15.26 29.55 2.36
C ARG A 27 -15.45 30.77 3.28
N LEU A 28 -14.43 31.11 4.04
CA LEU A 28 -14.29 32.37 4.79
C LEU A 28 -12.82 32.79 4.56
N LEU A 29 -12.59 33.63 3.56
CA LEU A 29 -12.43 35.09 3.63
C LEU A 29 -11.07 35.47 4.23
N GLU A 30 -10.20 35.88 3.31
CA GLU A 30 -8.84 36.36 3.44
C GLU A 30 -8.82 37.79 4.01
N ALA A 31 -7.90 38.09 4.94
CA ALA A 31 -7.60 39.45 5.40
C ALA A 31 -6.08 39.71 5.18
N PRO A 32 -5.68 40.91 4.70
CA PRO A 32 -4.34 41.13 4.18
C PRO A 32 -3.37 41.78 5.19
N ALA A 33 -2.09 41.44 4.98
CA ALA A 33 -0.88 42.25 5.09
C ALA A 33 -0.53 42.96 6.42
N GLU A 34 0.55 42.50 7.05
CA GLU A 34 1.54 43.36 7.72
C GLU A 34 2.93 42.88 7.27
N ASP A 35 3.72 43.83 6.79
CA ASP A 35 4.95 43.71 6.02
C ASP A 35 6.13 44.06 6.93
N HIS A 36 7.02 43.12 7.30
CA HIS A 36 8.31 43.48 7.90
C HIS A 36 9.44 42.60 7.34
N SER A 37 10.25 43.30 6.55
CA SER A 37 11.44 42.86 5.82
C SER A 37 12.63 42.48 6.72
N LEU A 38 13.24 41.34 6.44
CA LEU A 38 14.66 41.00 6.66
C LEU A 38 14.86 39.63 5.98
N GLY A 39 15.51 39.46 4.83
CA GLY A 39 16.74 40.07 4.38
C GLY A 39 17.84 39.00 4.37
N HIS A 40 17.77 37.97 3.52
CA HIS A 40 18.98 37.28 3.06
C HIS A 40 18.79 36.50 1.75
N ARG A 41 19.39 37.08 0.69
CA ARG A 41 20.03 36.47 -0.49
C ARG A 41 19.44 35.16 -1.04
N ARG A 42 18.67 35.31 -2.12
CA ARG A 42 18.56 34.32 -3.21
C ARG A 42 19.88 34.25 -3.99
N VAL A 43 20.34 33.03 -4.26
CA VAL A 43 21.15 32.71 -5.44
C VAL A 43 20.31 31.71 -6.25
N PRO A 44 19.93 32.01 -7.50
CA PRO A 44 19.31 31.02 -8.36
C PRO A 44 20.40 30.13 -8.96
N PHE A 45 20.39 28.85 -8.61
CA PHE A 45 21.10 27.85 -9.41
C PHE A 45 20.32 27.67 -10.72
N ALA A 46 20.78 28.35 -11.76
CA ALA A 46 20.47 28.00 -13.13
C ALA A 46 21.20 26.68 -13.45
N LEU A 47 20.47 25.57 -13.47
CA LEU A 47 20.95 24.34 -14.11
C LEU A 47 20.78 24.54 -15.61
N THR A 48 21.90 24.87 -16.25
CA THR A 48 22.06 24.82 -17.70
C THR A 48 21.78 23.40 -18.18
N SER A 49 20.71 23.27 -18.97
CA SER A 49 20.38 22.06 -19.70
C SER A 49 21.30 21.95 -20.90
N ASP A 50 22.54 21.47 -20.70
CA ASP A 50 23.39 21.01 -21.80
C ASP A 50 23.03 19.56 -22.14
N SER A 51 22.04 19.42 -23.02
CA SER A 51 21.71 18.18 -23.69
C SER A 51 22.73 17.95 -24.81
N ASN A 52 23.81 17.24 -24.51
CA ASN A 52 24.74 16.74 -25.52
C ASN A 52 25.03 15.26 -25.24
N MET A 53 24.10 14.40 -25.65
CA MET A 53 24.34 12.97 -25.77
C MET A 53 24.41 12.64 -27.26
N PRO A 54 25.41 11.86 -27.69
CA PRO A 54 25.60 11.52 -29.09
C PRO A 54 24.39 10.72 -29.61
N GLU A 55 23.71 11.27 -30.61
CA GLU A 55 22.72 10.57 -31.43
C GLU A 55 23.45 9.61 -32.37
N ASP A 56 23.82 8.44 -31.88
CA ASP A 56 24.26 7.34 -32.73
C ASP A 56 23.92 6.01 -32.07
N TYR A 57 22.63 5.65 -32.08
CA TYR A 57 22.19 4.29 -31.76
C TYR A 57 20.87 3.90 -32.45
N PRO A 58 20.78 3.87 -33.80
CA PRO A 58 19.51 3.54 -34.47
C PRO A 58 19.29 2.04 -34.71
N ASP A 59 20.34 1.23 -34.89
CA ASP A 59 20.14 -0.11 -35.48
C ASP A 59 19.83 -1.23 -34.47
N GLN A 60 20.29 -1.11 -33.22
CA GLN A 60 20.05 -2.16 -32.22
C GLN A 60 18.63 -2.13 -31.63
N PHE A 61 17.92 -0.99 -31.73
CA PHE A 61 16.57 -0.88 -31.21
C PHE A 61 15.55 -1.64 -32.07
N ASP A 62 15.71 -1.58 -33.40
CA ASP A 62 14.87 -2.30 -34.34
C ASP A 62 15.02 -3.82 -34.17
N ASP A 63 16.24 -4.33 -34.00
CA ASP A 63 16.50 -5.75 -33.71
C ASP A 63 15.80 -6.23 -32.43
N VAL A 64 15.83 -5.41 -31.37
CA VAL A 64 15.18 -5.75 -30.09
C VAL A 64 13.66 -5.73 -30.24
N MET A 65 13.11 -4.72 -30.94
CA MET A 65 11.68 -4.62 -31.18
C MET A 65 11.18 -5.76 -32.08
N ASP A 66 11.95 -6.17 -33.08
CA ASP A 66 11.67 -7.33 -33.93
C ASP A 66 11.70 -8.64 -33.14
N PHE A 67 12.67 -8.82 -32.24
CA PHE A 67 12.72 -9.97 -31.34
C PHE A 67 11.49 -10.05 -30.42
N ILE A 68 11.09 -8.91 -29.84
CA ILE A 68 9.88 -8.82 -29.00
C ILE A 68 8.63 -9.17 -29.83
N GLN A 69 8.52 -8.60 -31.04
CA GLN A 69 7.36 -8.82 -31.90
C GLN A 69 7.29 -10.27 -32.39
N ALA A 70 8.41 -10.90 -32.74
CA ALA A 70 8.52 -12.31 -33.12
C ALA A 70 8.12 -13.24 -31.97
N THR A 71 8.51 -12.91 -30.74
CA THR A 71 8.16 -13.68 -29.53
C THR A 71 6.66 -13.61 -29.24
N ILE A 72 6.05 -12.43 -29.32
CA ILE A 72 4.59 -12.25 -29.14
C ILE A 72 3.81 -12.98 -30.26
N LYS A 73 4.29 -12.92 -31.51
CA LYS A 73 3.69 -13.63 -32.65
C LYS A 73 3.75 -15.16 -32.49
N ARG A 74 4.84 -15.71 -31.94
CA ARG A 74 4.94 -17.15 -31.62
C ARG A 74 3.98 -17.56 -30.51
N LEU A 75 3.88 -16.77 -29.44
CA LEU A 75 2.96 -17.06 -28.33
C LEU A 75 1.48 -17.03 -28.77
N LYS A 76 1.10 -16.09 -29.65
CA LYS A 76 -0.27 -16.02 -30.21
C LYS A 76 -0.61 -17.14 -31.19
N ARG A 77 0.39 -17.79 -31.80
CA ARG A 77 0.17 -18.87 -32.79
C ARG A 77 0.13 -20.28 -32.20
N SER A 78 0.49 -20.47 -30.93
CA SER A 78 0.32 -21.76 -30.28
C SER A 78 -1.17 -21.98 -29.95
N PRO A 79 -1.84 -22.95 -30.61
CA PRO A 79 -3.26 -23.18 -30.39
C PRO A 79 -3.47 -24.01 -29.11
N ASP A 80 -4.54 -23.69 -28.38
CA ASP A 80 -5.15 -24.48 -27.32
C ASP A 80 -5.39 -25.94 -27.76
N LYS A 81 -4.42 -26.84 -27.55
CA LYS A 81 -4.60 -28.29 -27.77
C LYS A 81 -3.72 -29.14 -26.84
N GLN A 82 -3.88 -28.97 -25.51
CA GLN A 82 -3.41 -29.97 -24.53
C GLN A 82 -4.36 -30.04 -23.31
N ALA A 83 -5.60 -30.48 -23.51
CA ALA A 83 -6.45 -31.01 -22.43
C ALA A 83 -7.70 -31.72 -22.97
N ALA A 84 -7.55 -32.63 -23.94
CA ALA A 84 -8.65 -33.47 -24.40
C ALA A 84 -8.13 -34.87 -24.74
N ALA A 85 -7.86 -35.67 -23.71
CA ALA A 85 -7.80 -37.13 -23.78
C ALA A 85 -7.62 -37.68 -22.37
N LEU A 86 -8.69 -38.17 -21.73
CA LEU A 86 -8.75 -39.46 -21.02
C LEU A 86 -10.24 -39.82 -20.79
N PRO A 87 -10.65 -41.10 -20.94
CA PRO A 87 -12.04 -41.45 -21.24
C PRO A 87 -12.89 -41.87 -20.02
N ARG A 88 -14.19 -41.59 -20.12
CA ARG A 88 -15.34 -42.47 -19.80
C ARG A 88 -15.25 -43.31 -18.52
N ARG A 89 -15.96 -42.88 -17.46
CA ARG A 89 -16.68 -43.82 -16.58
C ARG A 89 -17.97 -43.20 -16.06
N GLU A 90 -19.06 -43.69 -16.64
CA GLU A 90 -20.44 -43.44 -16.28
C GLU A 90 -20.88 -44.48 -15.25
N ARG A 91 -21.28 -44.06 -14.04
CA ARG A 91 -22.15 -44.86 -13.17
C ARG A 91 -22.82 -44.01 -12.07
N ASN A 92 -24.15 -44.07 -12.08
CA ASN A 92 -25.12 -43.82 -11.00
C ASN A 92 -25.27 -42.36 -10.52
N ARG A 93 -26.34 -41.64 -10.92
CA ARG A 93 -27.76 -41.75 -10.49
C ARG A 93 -27.97 -41.66 -8.97
N GLN A 94 -28.75 -40.63 -8.62
CA GLN A 94 -29.72 -40.57 -7.53
C GLN A 94 -29.18 -40.39 -6.10
N ALA A 95 -29.19 -39.13 -5.64
CA ALA A 95 -29.61 -38.78 -4.28
C ALA A 95 -30.02 -37.30 -4.27
N ALA A 96 -31.32 -37.08 -4.45
CA ALA A 96 -31.96 -35.80 -4.18
C ALA A 96 -32.04 -35.57 -2.66
N ALA A 97 -32.10 -34.29 -2.29
CA ALA A 97 -32.75 -33.75 -1.09
C ALA A 97 -32.26 -34.20 0.30
N ALA A 98 -31.40 -33.39 0.94
CA ALA A 98 -31.42 -33.18 2.40
C ALA A 98 -30.59 -31.95 2.85
N SER A 99 -31.31 -30.90 3.27
CA SER A 99 -31.09 -29.99 4.42
C SER A 99 -29.77 -29.20 4.61
N PRO A 100 -29.81 -27.85 4.72
CA PRO A 100 -28.68 -27.02 5.12
C PRO A 100 -28.80 -26.60 6.60
N GLU A 101 -28.19 -27.33 7.54
CA GLU A 101 -27.94 -26.82 8.89
C GLU A 101 -26.60 -27.32 9.42
N ASN A 102 -25.88 -26.42 10.10
CA ASN A 102 -24.65 -26.65 10.87
C ASN A 102 -23.31 -26.70 10.12
N SER A 103 -22.74 -25.51 9.89
CA SER A 103 -21.27 -25.32 9.92
C SER A 103 -20.94 -23.95 10.54
N ARG A 104 -21.09 -23.91 11.87
CA ARG A 104 -20.60 -22.83 12.74
C ARG A 104 -19.09 -22.66 12.58
N GLY A 105 -18.65 -21.41 12.47
CA GLY A 105 -17.37 -20.97 13.00
C GLY A 105 -16.10 -21.43 12.29
N LYS A 106 -15.81 -20.88 11.11
CA LYS A 106 -14.42 -20.80 10.64
C LYS A 106 -14.12 -19.39 10.16
N GLY A 107 -13.41 -18.68 11.03
CA GLY A 107 -13.27 -17.23 11.01
C GLY A 107 -12.84 -16.66 9.67
N ARG A 108 -13.26 -15.40 9.46
CA ARG A 108 -12.68 -14.45 8.52
C ARG A 108 -11.16 -14.42 8.70
N ARG A 109 -10.45 -15.37 8.07
CA ARG A 109 -9.03 -15.23 7.78
C ARG A 109 -8.98 -14.15 6.71
N GLY A 110 -8.82 -12.92 7.18
CA GLY A 110 -8.57 -11.76 6.34
C GLY A 110 -7.58 -12.16 5.26
N GLN A 111 -7.93 -11.78 4.04
CA GLN A 111 -7.20 -11.95 2.79
C GLN A 111 -5.71 -11.63 2.97
N ARG A 112 -4.94 -12.58 3.50
CA ARG A 112 -3.50 -12.45 3.74
C ARG A 112 -2.84 -12.63 2.39
N GLY A 113 -2.75 -11.50 1.68
CA GLY A 113 -1.96 -11.31 0.48
C GLY A 113 -0.51 -11.76 0.69
N LYS A 114 0.22 -11.87 -0.42
CA LYS A 114 1.51 -12.55 -0.60
C LYS A 114 2.65 -12.09 0.33
N ASN A 115 2.42 -11.11 1.20
CA ASN A 115 3.40 -10.45 2.05
C ASN A 115 3.22 -10.87 3.52
N ARG A 116 3.20 -12.18 3.79
CA ARG A 116 3.11 -12.67 5.19
C ARG A 116 4.28 -12.22 6.06
N GLY A 117 5.41 -11.83 5.44
CA GLY A 117 6.59 -11.35 6.14
C GLY A 117 6.43 -9.91 6.67
N CYS A 118 5.77 -9.02 5.94
CA CYS A 118 5.64 -7.62 6.34
C CYS A 118 4.45 -7.41 7.28
N VAL A 119 4.73 -7.16 8.56
CA VAL A 119 3.75 -7.08 9.64
C VAL A 119 3.81 -5.74 10.35
N LEU A 120 2.66 -5.35 10.91
CA LEU A 120 2.51 -4.19 11.78
C LEU A 120 2.66 -4.63 13.24
N THR A 121 3.59 -4.01 13.96
CA THR A 121 3.84 -4.27 15.38
C THR A 121 3.58 -2.99 16.17
N ALA A 122 3.06 -3.12 17.40
CA ALA A 122 2.77 -2.00 18.29
C ALA A 122 3.55 -2.14 19.60
N ILE A 123 4.05 -1.01 20.11
CA ILE A 123 4.73 -0.91 21.41
C ILE A 123 4.22 0.33 22.14
N HIS A 124 3.97 0.19 23.44
CA HIS A 124 3.59 1.32 24.30
C HIS A 124 4.87 1.97 24.81
N LEU A 125 5.00 3.28 24.65
CA LEU A 125 6.19 4.07 24.96
C LEU A 125 5.77 5.41 25.57
N ASN A 126 6.68 6.05 26.30
CA ASN A 126 6.56 7.47 26.62
C ASN A 126 7.00 8.31 25.42
N VAL A 127 6.53 9.55 25.33
CA VAL A 127 7.00 10.50 24.30
C VAL A 127 8.51 10.77 24.45
N THR A 128 9.04 10.75 25.68
CA THR A 128 10.48 10.88 25.98
C THR A 128 11.31 9.74 25.37
N ASP A 129 10.74 8.53 25.29
CA ASP A 129 11.43 7.34 24.77
C ASP A 129 11.67 7.43 23.26
N LEU A 130 10.97 8.33 22.56
CA LEU A 130 11.19 8.61 21.14
C LEU A 130 12.52 9.37 20.88
N GLY A 131 13.14 9.96 21.90
CA GLY A 131 14.41 10.68 21.77
C GLY A 131 14.31 11.97 20.94
N LEU A 132 13.12 12.57 20.85
CA LEU A 132 12.87 13.80 20.07
C LEU A 132 13.16 15.10 20.84
N GLY A 133 13.64 15.00 22.08
CA GLY A 133 13.98 16.17 22.92
C GLY A 133 12.78 16.82 23.64
N TYR A 134 11.63 16.16 23.66
CA TYR A 134 10.47 16.63 24.43
C TYR A 134 10.56 16.17 25.89
N GLU A 135 10.30 17.08 26.81
CA GLU A 135 10.16 16.81 28.23
C GLU A 135 8.67 16.75 28.56
N THR A 136 8.12 15.55 28.70
CA THR A 136 6.71 15.33 28.98
C THR A 136 6.50 13.98 29.63
N LYS A 137 5.38 13.81 30.34
CA LYS A 137 4.93 12.54 30.94
C LYS A 137 3.88 11.82 30.09
N GLU A 138 3.63 12.33 28.88
CA GLU A 138 2.64 11.78 27.97
C GLU A 138 3.12 10.46 27.33
N GLU A 139 2.17 9.55 27.11
CA GLU A 139 2.41 8.21 26.57
C GLU A 139 1.79 8.06 25.17
N LEU A 140 2.33 7.15 24.36
CA LEU A 140 1.76 6.78 23.07
C LEU A 140 1.91 5.30 22.75
N ILE A 141 1.08 4.84 21.81
CA ILE A 141 1.25 3.54 21.16
C ILE A 141 1.97 3.78 19.83
N PHE A 142 3.27 3.50 19.79
CA PHE A 142 4.05 3.56 18.56
C PHE A 142 3.89 2.27 17.77
N ARG A 143 3.45 2.39 16.51
CA ARG A 143 3.37 1.26 15.60
C ARG A 143 4.41 1.37 14.49
N TYR A 144 5.03 0.24 14.14
CA TYR A 144 6.05 0.18 13.11
C TYR A 144 5.91 -1.06 12.23
N CYS A 145 6.46 -0.96 11.02
CA CYS A 145 6.47 -2.02 10.04
C CYS A 145 7.78 -2.80 10.11
N SER A 146 7.67 -4.13 10.16
CA SER A 146 8.85 -5.00 10.21
C SER A 146 8.63 -6.33 9.46
N GLY A 147 9.73 -6.97 9.10
CA GLY A 147 9.76 -8.28 8.46
C GLY A 147 10.16 -8.26 6.97
N SER A 148 10.04 -9.42 6.31
CA SER A 148 10.64 -9.64 4.98
C SER A 148 9.66 -9.42 3.81
N CYS A 149 10.24 -9.09 2.66
CA CYS A 149 9.56 -8.81 1.39
C CYS A 149 10.11 -9.69 0.26
N GLU A 150 10.23 -10.99 0.52
CA GLU A 150 10.81 -11.97 -0.42
C GLU A 150 9.94 -12.22 -1.66
N ALA A 151 8.62 -11.99 -1.51
CA ALA A 151 7.67 -12.06 -2.59
C ALA A 151 7.75 -10.77 -3.42
N ALA A 152 8.37 -10.86 -4.59
CA ALA A 152 8.40 -9.78 -5.57
C ALA A 152 6.97 -9.34 -5.91
N GLU A 153 6.59 -8.14 -5.48
CA GLU A 153 5.25 -7.60 -5.70
C GLU A 153 5.10 -7.11 -7.14
N THR A 154 6.07 -6.33 -7.60
CA THR A 154 6.01 -5.64 -8.89
C THR A 154 6.73 -6.42 -10.00
N MET A 155 6.50 -6.03 -11.25
CA MET A 155 7.28 -6.56 -12.38
C MET A 155 8.77 -6.19 -12.24
N TYR A 156 9.06 -4.98 -11.75
CA TYR A 156 10.41 -4.51 -11.52
C TYR A 156 11.18 -5.42 -10.55
N ASP A 157 10.59 -5.77 -9.41
CA ASP A 157 11.20 -6.67 -8.43
C ASP A 157 11.48 -8.07 -9.00
N LYS A 158 10.58 -8.57 -9.87
CA LYS A 158 10.78 -9.86 -10.56
C LYS A 158 11.95 -9.78 -11.54
N ILE A 159 12.05 -8.68 -12.31
CA ILE A 159 13.17 -8.45 -13.22
C ILE A 159 14.48 -8.37 -12.43
N LEU A 160 14.53 -7.57 -11.36
CA LEU A 160 15.70 -7.46 -10.50
C LEU A 160 16.12 -8.82 -9.93
N LYS A 161 15.16 -9.60 -9.41
CA LYS A 161 15.43 -10.95 -8.89
C LYS A 161 15.99 -11.88 -9.97
N ASN A 162 15.48 -11.81 -11.20
CA ASN A 162 15.98 -12.59 -12.33
C ASN A 162 17.38 -12.14 -12.80
N LEU A 163 17.65 -10.83 -12.84
CA LEU A 163 18.94 -10.28 -13.22
C LEU A 163 20.02 -10.57 -12.17
N SER A 164 19.66 -10.51 -10.88
CA SER A 164 20.53 -10.92 -9.77
C SER A 164 20.83 -12.42 -9.86
N ARG A 165 19.81 -13.26 -10.07
CA ARG A 165 19.98 -14.72 -10.25
C ARG A 165 20.87 -15.07 -11.45
N SER A 166 20.74 -14.33 -12.55
CA SER A 166 21.55 -14.54 -13.77
C SER A 166 22.93 -13.87 -13.72
N ARG A 167 23.30 -13.23 -12.59
CA ARG A 167 24.56 -12.48 -12.40
C ARG A 167 24.81 -11.42 -13.46
N ARG A 168 23.74 -10.86 -14.02
CA ARG A 168 23.80 -9.75 -14.98
C ARG A 168 23.83 -8.39 -14.30
N LEU A 169 23.44 -8.33 -13.03
CA LEU A 169 23.65 -7.17 -12.18
C LEU A 169 25.06 -7.23 -11.59
N THR A 170 25.85 -6.20 -11.88
CA THR A 170 27.25 -6.05 -11.38
C THR A 170 27.32 -5.74 -9.89
N SER A 171 26.19 -5.39 -9.27
CA SER A 171 26.09 -5.06 -7.85
C SER A 171 24.95 -5.84 -7.22
N ASP A 172 25.24 -6.56 -6.14
CA ASP A 172 24.22 -7.17 -5.29
C ASP A 172 23.46 -6.11 -4.45
N LYS A 173 23.90 -4.85 -4.46
CA LYS A 173 23.28 -3.74 -3.71
C LYS A 173 22.06 -3.12 -4.39
N VAL A 174 21.47 -3.78 -5.39
CA VAL A 174 20.24 -3.24 -5.98
C VAL A 174 19.12 -3.31 -4.94
N GLY A 175 18.46 -2.18 -4.71
CA GLY A 175 17.38 -2.05 -3.74
C GLY A 175 16.26 -3.06 -4.02
N GLN A 176 16.03 -3.96 -3.06
CA GLN A 176 14.87 -4.82 -3.02
C GLN A 176 13.73 -4.09 -2.28
N ALA A 177 12.49 -4.50 -2.55
CA ALA A 177 11.34 -4.00 -1.81
C ALA A 177 11.53 -4.20 -0.30
N CYS A 178 11.22 -3.17 0.49
CA CYS A 178 11.39 -3.15 1.93
C CYS A 178 10.02 -3.04 2.63
N CYS A 179 9.88 -3.65 3.81
CA CYS A 179 8.65 -3.53 4.60
C CYS A 179 8.57 -2.13 5.22
N ARG A 180 7.68 -1.29 4.69
CA ARG A 180 7.55 0.12 5.10
C ARG A 180 6.09 0.53 5.33
N PRO A 181 5.85 1.63 6.06
CA PRO A 181 4.50 2.18 6.22
C PRO A 181 3.94 2.67 4.89
N VAL A 182 2.78 2.17 4.51
CA VAL A 182 1.98 2.66 3.36
C VAL A 182 0.83 3.58 3.80
N ALA A 183 0.62 3.70 5.11
CA ALA A 183 -0.26 4.67 5.74
C ALA A 183 0.25 4.96 7.16
N PHE A 184 0.01 6.17 7.64
CA PHE A 184 0.36 6.61 8.99
C PHE A 184 -0.89 6.73 9.85
N ASP A 185 -0.71 6.61 11.16
CA ASP A 185 -1.75 6.90 12.15
C ASP A 185 -2.04 8.41 12.18
N ASP A 186 -3.10 8.77 12.91
CA ASP A 186 -3.53 10.16 13.04
C ASP A 186 -2.49 10.97 13.85
N ASP A 187 -2.50 12.29 13.72
CA ASP A 187 -1.54 13.17 14.40
C ASP A 187 -1.71 13.07 15.92
N LEU A 188 -0.60 12.97 16.67
CA LEU A 188 -0.60 12.92 18.13
C LEU A 188 -0.29 14.30 18.69
N SER A 189 -1.19 14.86 19.49
CA SER A 189 -0.98 16.09 20.24
C SER A 189 -0.73 15.80 21.71
N PHE A 190 0.27 16.45 22.29
CA PHE A 190 0.59 16.33 23.71
C PHE A 190 1.09 17.67 24.26
N LEU A 191 1.06 17.82 25.58
CA LEU A 191 1.56 18.99 26.29
C LEU A 191 2.91 18.64 26.95
N ASP A 192 3.89 19.52 26.83
CA ASP A 192 5.17 19.37 27.53
C ASP A 192 5.10 19.90 28.97
N ASP A 193 6.17 19.67 29.74
CA ASP A 193 6.30 20.14 31.12
C ASP A 193 6.34 21.68 31.22
N SER A 194 6.60 22.38 30.10
CA SER A 194 6.54 23.84 29.96
C SER A 194 5.16 24.36 29.54
N LEU A 195 4.14 23.50 29.51
CA LEU A 195 2.77 23.81 29.09
C LEU A 195 2.66 24.28 27.62
N VAL A 196 3.57 23.81 26.76
CA VAL A 196 3.55 24.06 25.32
C VAL A 196 3.00 22.83 24.59
N TYR A 197 2.05 23.07 23.68
CA TYR A 197 1.46 22.02 22.86
C TYR A 197 2.38 21.66 21.68
N HIS A 198 2.56 20.36 21.47
CA HIS A 198 3.30 19.81 20.34
C HIS A 198 2.44 18.83 19.56
N ILE A 199 2.75 18.65 18.27
CA ILE A 199 2.03 17.74 17.37
C ILE A 199 3.03 16.87 16.60
N LEU A 200 2.95 15.54 16.80
CA LEU A 200 3.73 14.57 16.03
C LEU A 200 2.94 14.10 14.81
N ARG A 201 3.43 14.45 13.62
CA ARG A 201 2.83 14.03 12.34
C ARG A 201 3.60 12.87 11.74
N LYS A 202 2.88 11.93 11.09
CA LYS A 202 3.46 10.73 10.44
C LYS A 202 4.44 9.94 11.34
N HIS A 203 4.16 9.92 12.64
CA HIS A 203 5.05 9.33 13.63
C HIS A 203 4.86 7.82 13.77
N SER A 204 3.62 7.32 13.66
CA SER A 204 3.27 5.89 13.82
C SER A 204 2.67 5.31 12.54
N ALA A 205 2.92 4.02 12.27
CA ALA A 205 2.42 3.32 11.10
C ALA A 205 0.99 2.77 11.29
N LYS A 206 0.10 3.03 10.33
CA LYS A 206 -1.27 2.48 10.32
C LYS A 206 -1.39 1.22 9.49
N ARG A 207 -0.62 1.13 8.40
CA ARG A 207 -0.58 -0.04 7.51
C ARG A 207 0.83 -0.24 6.94
N CYS A 208 1.19 -1.50 6.74
CA CYS A 208 2.47 -1.91 6.17
C CYS A 208 2.30 -2.55 4.79
N GLY A 209 3.32 -2.41 3.95
CA GLY A 209 3.43 -3.07 2.64
C GLY A 209 4.89 -3.16 2.20
N CYS A 210 5.18 -3.97 1.19
CA CYS A 210 6.50 -3.98 0.57
C CYS A 210 6.52 -2.94 -0.55
N ILE A 211 7.43 -1.97 -0.43
CA ILE A 211 7.62 -0.87 -1.40
C ILE A 211 9.11 -0.60 -1.63
#